data_AF-R6N1Z1-F1
#
_entry.id   AF-R6N1Z1-F1
#
_cell.length_a   1.000
_cell.length_b   1.000
_cell.length_c   1.000
_cell.angle_alpha   90.00
_cell.angle_beta   90.00
_cell.angle_gamma   90.00
#
_symmetry.space_group_name_H-M   'P 1'
#
loop_
_entity.id
_entity.type
_entity.pdbx_description
1 polymer ?
#
loop_
_entity_poly.entity_id
_entity_poly.type
_entity_poly.pdbx_seq_one_letter_code
_entity_poly.pdbx_strand_id
1 'polypeptide(L)'
;MAEYLEREALLHGMKMDIRPPFAVVRDFPAADVAEVKHGKWIEVQKENIWNDIVPVLECSACGKYTVGTRGIMTKSNYCPNCGAKMDLED
;
A
#
# COMPACT_ATOMS: atom_id res chain seq x y z
N MET A 1 10.66 61.61 -0.76
CA MET A 1 11.87 60.76 -0.86
C MET A 1 11.36 59.34 -0.81
N ALA A 2 11.50 58.58 -1.90
CA ALA A 2 11.04 57.20 -1.92
C ALA A 2 12.13 56.31 -1.30
N GLU A 3 11.76 55.59 -0.25
CA GLU A 3 12.63 54.61 0.40
C GLU A 3 12.48 53.29 -0.37
N TYR A 4 13.53 52.87 -1.06
CA TYR A 4 13.53 51.66 -1.86
C TYR A 4 14.12 50.52 -1.03
N LEU A 5 13.37 49.45 -0.85
CA LEU A 5 13.89 48.21 -0.28
C LEU A 5 14.86 47.57 -1.27
N GLU A 6 16.08 47.30 -0.84
CA GLU A 6 17.08 46.62 -1.66
C GLU A 6 16.58 45.23 -2.07
N ARG A 7 16.45 45.01 -3.38
CA ARG A 7 15.93 43.76 -3.97
C ARG A 7 16.64 42.52 -3.42
N GLU A 8 17.95 42.61 -3.15
CA GLU A 8 18.74 41.50 -2.62
C GLU A 8 18.40 41.18 -1.17
N ALA A 9 18.19 42.20 -0.33
CA ALA A 9 17.75 42.03 1.06
C ALA A 9 16.35 41.37 1.13
N LEU A 10 15.46 41.76 0.22
CA LEU A 10 14.11 41.20 0.11
C LEU A 10 14.15 39.74 -0.35
N LEU A 11 14.96 39.42 -1.36
CA LEU A 11 15.17 38.04 -1.81
C LEU A 11 15.86 37.15 -0.76
N HIS A 12 16.76 37.71 0.04
CA HIS A 12 17.43 37.00 1.13
C HIS A 12 16.45 36.66 2.26
N GLY A 13 15.59 37.61 2.66
CA GLY A 13 14.52 37.38 3.63
C GLY A 13 13.55 36.29 3.20
N MET A 14 13.09 36.34 1.94
CA MET A 14 12.15 35.33 1.40
C MET A 14 12.73 33.92 1.32
N LYS A 15 14.05 33.76 1.16
CA LYS A 15 14.71 32.44 1.11
C LYS A 15 14.78 31.75 2.47
N MET A 16 14.73 32.50 3.58
CA MET A 16 14.82 31.94 4.93
C MET A 16 13.47 31.42 5.45
N ASP A 17 12.34 31.97 4.98
CA ASP A 17 10.99 31.57 5.42
C ASP A 17 10.40 30.37 4.65
N ILE A 18 10.88 30.11 3.43
CA ILE A 18 10.44 28.97 2.64
C ILE A 18 11.24 27.76 3.09
N ARG A 19 10.75 27.04 4.12
CA ARG A 19 11.25 25.70 4.42
C ARG A 19 11.21 24.89 3.12
N PRO A 20 12.35 24.39 2.64
CA PRO A 20 12.36 23.69 1.39
C PRO A 20 11.51 22.42 1.53
N PRO A 21 10.77 22.00 0.49
CA PRO A 21 9.81 20.90 0.58
C PRO A 21 10.39 19.61 1.18
N PHE A 22 11.69 19.35 0.98
CA PHE A 22 12.38 18.19 1.56
C PHE A 22 12.53 18.24 3.09
N ALA A 23 12.64 19.44 3.69
CA ALA A 23 12.74 19.58 5.14
C ALA A 23 11.41 19.20 5.82
N VAL A 24 10.29 19.51 5.16
CA VAL A 24 8.94 19.19 5.65
C VAL A 24 8.72 17.68 5.70
N VAL A 25 9.23 16.92 4.71
CA VAL A 25 9.10 15.44 4.68
C VAL A 25 9.87 14.76 5.81
N ARG A 26 11.03 15.30 6.21
CA ARG A 26 11.86 14.76 7.30
C ARG A 26 11.21 14.91 8.68
N ASP A 27 10.37 15.93 8.84
CA ASP A 27 9.68 16.23 10.10
C ASP A 27 8.37 15.42 10.25
N PHE A 28 7.93 14.70 9.21
CA PHE A 28 6.83 13.76 9.37
C PHE A 28 7.28 12.61 10.28
N PRO A 29 6.49 12.25 11.30
CA PRO A 29 6.74 11.02 12.02
C PRO A 29 6.76 9.88 11.00
N ALA A 30 7.67 8.92 11.18
CA ALA A 30 7.61 7.68 10.42
C ALA A 30 6.18 7.17 10.54
N ALA A 31 5.46 7.10 9.42
CA ALA A 31 4.09 6.62 9.43
C ALA A 31 4.09 5.26 10.13
N ASP A 32 3.10 4.99 11.00
CA ASP A 32 2.91 3.68 11.61
C ASP A 32 2.59 2.67 10.50
N VAL A 33 3.64 2.21 9.80
CA VAL A 33 3.53 1.24 8.72
C VAL A 33 3.58 -0.13 9.35
N ALA A 34 2.42 -0.79 9.38
CA ALA A 34 2.33 -2.19 9.75
C ALA A 34 3.24 -3.02 8.84
N GLU A 35 3.89 -4.04 9.40
CA GLU A 35 4.69 -4.97 8.64
C GLU A 35 3.88 -5.60 7.49
N VAL A 36 4.53 -5.81 6.35
CA VAL A 36 3.90 -6.50 5.21
C VAL A 36 3.63 -7.94 5.63
N LYS A 37 2.37 -8.36 5.55
CA LYS A 37 2.00 -9.75 5.77
C LYS A 37 2.41 -10.57 4.56
N HIS A 38 3.00 -11.74 4.79
CA HIS A 38 3.38 -12.69 3.76
C HIS A 38 2.47 -13.92 3.81
N GLY A 39 2.15 -14.49 2.65
CA GLY A 39 1.23 -15.62 2.54
C GLY A 39 1.50 -16.48 1.31
N LYS A 40 0.69 -17.52 1.15
CA LYS A 40 0.63 -18.38 -0.04
C LYS A 40 -0.80 -18.78 -0.36
N TRP A 41 -1.06 -19.10 -1.62
CA TRP A 41 -2.35 -19.62 -2.03
C TRP A 41 -2.42 -21.12 -1.70
N ILE A 42 -3.47 -21.51 -1.00
CA ILE A 42 -3.75 -22.90 -0.63
C ILE A 42 -4.99 -23.34 -1.41
N GLU A 43 -4.87 -24.42 -2.17
CA GLU A 43 -6.04 -25.02 -2.81
C GLU A 43 -6.87 -25.78 -1.78
N VAL A 44 -8.13 -25.39 -1.63
CA VAL A 44 -9.09 -26.03 -0.73
C VAL A 44 -10.37 -26.37 -1.49
N GLN A 45 -11.06 -27.43 -1.06
CA GLN A 45 -12.33 -27.84 -1.64
C GLN A 45 -13.47 -27.17 -0.88
N LYS A 46 -14.36 -26.43 -1.56
CA LYS A 46 -15.56 -25.83 -0.96
C LYS A 46 -16.81 -26.18 -1.74
N GLU A 47 -17.91 -26.33 -1.01
CA GLU A 47 -19.23 -26.54 -1.59
C GLU A 47 -19.78 -25.23 -2.15
N ASN A 48 -20.26 -25.24 -3.39
CA ASN A 48 -20.91 -24.10 -4.02
C ASN A 48 -22.41 -24.05 -3.67
N ILE A 49 -23.11 -23.03 -4.18
CA ILE A 49 -24.57 -22.88 -4.00
C ILE A 49 -25.41 -23.99 -4.64
N TRP A 50 -24.80 -24.87 -5.43
CA TRP A 50 -25.45 -25.99 -6.15
C TRP A 50 -25.05 -27.36 -5.57
N ASN A 51 -24.42 -27.38 -4.39
CA ASN A 51 -23.93 -28.58 -3.71
C ASN A 51 -22.79 -29.34 -4.43
N ASP A 52 -22.11 -28.69 -5.39
CA ASP A 52 -20.90 -29.24 -6.00
C ASP A 52 -19.66 -28.85 -5.19
N ILE A 53 -18.73 -29.80 -5.06
CA ILE A 53 -17.41 -29.55 -4.48
C ILE A 53 -16.51 -28.95 -5.55
N VAL A 54 -16.04 -27.72 -5.34
CA VAL A 54 -15.16 -27.00 -6.26
C VAL A 54 -13.84 -26.60 -5.58
N PRO A 55 -12.71 -26.66 -6.30
CA PRO A 55 -11.45 -26.14 -5.79
C PRO A 55 -11.49 -24.60 -5.74
N VAL A 56 -10.96 -24.02 -4.68
CA VAL A 56 -10.79 -22.58 -4.50
C VAL A 56 -9.41 -22.27 -3.91
N LEU A 57 -8.83 -21.13 -4.26
CA LEU A 57 -7.57 -20.67 -3.69
C LEU A 57 -7.83 -19.81 -2.44
N GLU A 58 -7.42 -20.30 -1.29
CA GLU A 58 -7.52 -19.63 0.02
C GLU A 58 -6.19 -18.99 0.42
N CYS A 59 -6.25 -17.78 0.99
CA CYS A 59 -5.07 -17.09 1.49
C CYS A 59 -4.67 -17.63 2.87
N SER A 60 -3.42 -18.09 3.01
CA SER A 60 -2.89 -18.61 4.29
C SER A 60 -2.87 -17.58 5.43
N ALA A 61 -2.88 -16.27 5.13
CA ALA A 61 -2.80 -15.21 6.13
C ALA A 61 -4.16 -14.78 6.71
N CYS A 62 -5.26 -15.00 5.99
CA CYS A 62 -6.58 -14.53 6.42
C CYS A 62 -7.73 -15.53 6.22
N GLY A 63 -7.47 -16.70 5.61
CA GLY A 63 -8.48 -17.74 5.37
C GLY A 63 -9.56 -17.37 4.35
N LYS A 64 -9.39 -16.25 3.63
CA LYS A 64 -10.34 -15.81 2.60
C LYS A 64 -9.86 -16.26 1.23
N TYR A 65 -10.81 -16.70 0.41
CA TYR A 65 -10.55 -17.13 -0.95
C TYR A 65 -10.41 -15.93 -1.92
N THR A 66 -9.82 -16.18 -3.09
CA THR A 66 -9.73 -15.15 -4.12
C THR A 66 -11.14 -14.76 -4.57
N VAL A 67 -11.43 -13.46 -4.50
CA VAL A 67 -12.67 -12.87 -5.00
C VAL A 67 -12.29 -11.78 -5.99
N GLY A 68 -12.77 -11.88 -7.23
CA GLY A 68 -12.46 -10.92 -8.27
C GLY A 68 -12.90 -11.38 -9.65
N THR A 69 -12.90 -10.44 -10.61
CA THR A 69 -13.29 -10.67 -12.02
C THR A 69 -12.38 -11.65 -12.75
N ARG A 70 -11.20 -11.96 -12.20
CA ARG A 70 -10.25 -12.93 -12.74
C ARG A 70 -10.54 -14.38 -12.33
N GLY A 71 -11.57 -14.65 -11.52
CA GLY A 71 -11.98 -15.99 -11.11
C GLY A 71 -11.28 -16.54 -9.86
N ILE A 72 -11.90 -17.54 -9.24
CA ILE A 72 -11.58 -18.06 -7.90
C ILE A 72 -10.27 -18.89 -7.87
N MET A 73 -9.75 -19.25 -9.05
CA MET A 73 -8.51 -20.03 -9.24
C MET A 73 -7.33 -19.19 -9.75
N THR A 74 -7.44 -17.85 -9.79
CA THR A 74 -6.35 -16.99 -10.26
C THR A 74 -5.41 -16.62 -9.12
N LYS A 75 -4.17 -17.09 -9.19
CA LYS A 75 -3.08 -16.68 -8.28
C LYS A 75 -2.68 -15.23 -8.56
N SER A 76 -2.88 -14.37 -7.57
CA SER A 76 -2.42 -12.98 -7.59
C SER A 76 -1.23 -12.80 -6.66
N ASN A 77 -0.32 -11.87 -6.99
CA ASN A 77 0.85 -11.58 -6.14
C ASN A 77 0.48 -11.03 -4.75
N TYR A 78 -0.77 -10.57 -4.60
CA TYR A 78 -1.30 -10.04 -3.34
C TYR A 78 -2.69 -10.61 -3.08
N CYS A 79 -3.01 -10.83 -1.81
CA CYS A 79 -4.36 -11.16 -1.37
C CYS A 79 -5.26 -9.92 -1.44
N PRO A 80 -6.36 -9.93 -2.21
CA PRO A 80 -7.27 -8.78 -2.30
C PRO A 80 -8.02 -8.50 -1.01
N ASN A 81 -8.09 -9.47 -0.09
CA ASN A 81 -8.85 -9.35 1.15
C ASN A 81 -8.04 -8.78 2.32
N CYS A 82 -6.71 -8.95 2.32
CA CYS A 82 -5.86 -8.55 3.46
C CYS A 82 -4.54 -7.87 3.07
N GLY A 83 -4.23 -7.75 1.78
CA GLY A 83 -2.99 -7.14 1.30
C GLY A 83 -1.74 -7.99 1.46
N ALA A 84 -1.85 -9.24 1.94
CA ALA A 84 -0.68 -10.11 2.11
C ALA A 84 0.00 -10.37 0.75
N LYS A 85 1.33 -10.29 0.72
CA LYS A 85 2.14 -10.64 -0.45
C LYS A 85 2.28 -12.15 -0.54
N MET A 86 2.00 -12.71 -1.71
CA MET A 86 1.90 -14.15 -1.92
C MET A 86 3.21 -14.72 -2.46
N ASP A 87 4.29 -14.60 -1.67
CA ASP A 87 5.66 -14.97 -2.02
C ASP A 87 6.22 -16.15 -1.21
N LEU A 88 5.35 -16.90 -0.51
CA LEU A 88 5.70 -18.11 0.23
C LEU A 88 5.36 -19.41 -0.54
N GLU A 89 5.30 -19.37 -1.86
CA GLU A 89 5.18 -20.57 -2.71
C GLU A 89 6.59 -21.14 -2.96
N ASP A 90 6.84 -22.38 -2.51
CA ASP A 90 8.11 -23.11 -2.71
C ASP A 90 8.25 -23.68 -4.14
#